data_AF-A0A6M7UVX1-F1
#
_entry.id   AF-A0A6M7UVX1-F1
#
_cell.length_a   1.000
_cell.length_b   1.000
_cell.length_c   1.000
_cell.angle_alpha   90.00
_cell.angle_beta   90.00
_cell.angle_gamma   90.00
#
_symmetry.space_group_name_H-M   'P 1'
#
loop_
_entity.id
_entity.type
_entity.pdbx_description
1 polymer ?
#
loop_
_entity_poly.entity_id
_entity_poly.type
_entity_poly.pdbx_seq_one_letter_code
_entity_poly.pdbx_strand_id
1 'polypeptide(L)'
;MATSLLSWAPAAVSAAEQASWTVVLHPTDLVVGDALGQLHTHRQWITGFDKRSGVFEVALRRKAIAISAPRCRMDYLILTIPVYYPENPKQASVRERRVVYDALVALQAKGKGSATVAVEAPEPLSRLGKRGIELVACNLYFAFPISVQVSAQ
;
A
#
# COMPACT_ATOMS: atom_id res chain seq x y z
N MET A 1 38.13 -6.60 43.03
CA MET A 1 36.66 -6.48 43.10
C MET A 1 36.28 -5.05 42.72
N ALA A 2 35.34 -4.89 41.78
CA ALA A 2 34.40 -3.75 41.61
C ALA A 2 33.96 -3.62 40.14
N THR A 3 32.92 -4.38 39.81
CA THR A 3 31.74 -4.10 38.96
C THR A 3 31.83 -3.11 37.79
N SER A 4 31.61 -3.66 36.59
CA SER A 4 31.05 -3.00 35.40
C SER A 4 29.74 -2.29 35.69
N LEU A 5 29.49 -1.16 35.00
CA LEU A 5 28.16 -0.83 34.50
C LEU A 5 28.27 -0.21 33.10
N LEU A 6 28.13 -1.07 32.08
CA LEU A 6 27.72 -0.69 30.74
C LEU A 6 26.30 -0.13 30.83
N SER A 7 26.14 1.18 30.74
CA SER A 7 24.83 1.79 30.54
C SER A 7 24.42 1.58 29.08
N TRP A 8 23.80 0.43 28.80
CA TRP A 8 22.84 0.36 27.70
C TRP A 8 21.62 1.18 28.09
N ALA A 9 21.54 2.40 27.58
CA ALA A 9 20.26 3.06 27.44
C ALA A 9 19.49 2.30 26.34
N PRO A 10 18.31 1.72 26.62
CA PRO A 10 17.42 1.37 25.53
C PRO A 10 17.02 2.68 24.88
N ALA A 11 17.34 2.84 23.59
CA ALA A 11 16.77 3.89 22.78
C ALA A 11 15.24 3.82 22.96
N ALA A 12 14.65 4.92 23.41
CA ALA A 12 13.22 5.07 23.50
C ALA A 12 12.62 4.84 22.09
N VAL A 13 12.04 3.67 21.86
CA VAL A 13 11.20 3.40 20.69
C VAL A 13 9.89 4.13 20.93
N SER A 14 9.90 5.44 20.65
CA SER A 14 8.71 6.29 20.66
C SER A 14 8.50 6.84 19.25
N ALA A 15 8.13 5.95 18.35
CA ALA A 15 7.21 6.23 17.27
C ALA A 15 6.33 4.98 17.21
N ALA A 16 5.01 5.14 17.28
CA ALA A 16 4.11 4.06 16.89
C ALA A 16 4.62 3.55 15.54
N GLU A 17 5.03 2.28 15.49
CA GLU A 17 5.58 1.67 14.29
C GLU A 17 4.43 1.60 13.29
N GLN A 18 4.25 2.69 12.55
CA GLN A 18 3.16 2.85 11.61
C GLN A 18 3.44 1.81 10.54
N ALA A 19 2.60 0.79 10.50
CA ALA A 19 2.67 -0.35 9.60
C ALA A 19 2.81 0.16 8.16
N SER A 20 4.04 0.33 7.70
CA SER A 20 4.37 1.03 6.46
C SER A 20 5.56 0.37 5.80
N TRP A 21 5.52 0.33 4.47
CA TRP A 21 6.46 -0.40 3.65
C TRP A 21 6.72 0.37 2.35
N THR A 22 7.97 0.30 1.88
CA THR A 22 8.32 0.69 0.52
C THR A 22 8.39 -0.58 -0.32
N VAL A 23 7.61 -0.61 -1.40
CA VAL A 23 7.47 -1.78 -2.28
C VAL A 23 7.93 -1.40 -3.68
N VAL A 24 8.71 -2.28 -4.29
CA VAL A 24 9.02 -2.20 -5.73
C VAL A 24 8.02 -3.08 -6.46
N LEU A 25 7.19 -2.46 -7.29
CA LEU A 25 6.15 -3.12 -8.07
C LEU A 25 6.62 -3.33 -9.51
N HIS A 26 6.56 -4.55 -9.99
CA HIS A 26 6.65 -4.84 -11.42
C HIS A 26 5.26 -4.83 -12.07
N PRO A 27 5.18 -4.72 -13.41
CA PRO A 27 3.91 -4.77 -14.13
C PRO A 27 3.06 -6.01 -13.79
N THR A 28 3.69 -7.14 -13.48
CA THR A 28 3.00 -8.38 -13.12
C THR A 28 2.42 -8.39 -11.71
N ASP A 29 2.82 -7.44 -10.86
CA ASP A 29 2.47 -7.41 -9.44
C ASP A 29 1.17 -6.67 -9.16
N LEU A 30 0.64 -5.94 -10.15
CA LEU A 30 -0.56 -5.14 -9.97
C LEU A 30 -1.52 -5.28 -11.14
N VAL A 31 -2.80 -5.01 -10.87
CA VAL A 31 -3.82 -4.77 -11.88
C VAL A 31 -4.54 -3.46 -11.55
N VAL A 32 -4.72 -2.58 -12.54
CA VAL A 32 -5.36 -1.26 -12.40
C VAL A 32 -6.17 -0.92 -13.65
N GLY A 33 -7.15 -0.03 -13.50
CA GLY A 33 -8.02 0.43 -14.59
C GLY A 33 -9.02 -0.63 -15.02
N ASP A 34 -9.38 -0.65 -16.30
CA ASP A 34 -10.43 -1.53 -16.85
C ASP A 34 -10.11 -3.03 -16.67
N ALA A 35 -8.83 -3.38 -16.58
CA ALA A 35 -8.38 -4.75 -16.34
C ALA A 35 -8.87 -5.31 -14.99
N LEU A 36 -9.19 -4.45 -14.02
CA LEU A 36 -9.79 -4.87 -12.74
C LEU A 36 -11.15 -5.56 -12.94
N GLY A 37 -11.92 -5.14 -13.94
CA GLY A 37 -13.23 -5.74 -14.25
C GLY A 37 -13.15 -7.19 -14.72
N GLN A 38 -11.95 -7.64 -15.11
CA GLN A 38 -11.68 -9.01 -15.55
C GLN A 38 -11.22 -9.91 -14.40
N LEU A 39 -11.07 -9.36 -13.18
CA LEU A 39 -10.65 -10.15 -12.02
C LEU A 39 -11.82 -10.94 -11.44
N HIS A 40 -11.75 -12.27 -11.52
CA HIS A 40 -12.73 -13.20 -10.95
C HIS A 40 -12.60 -13.35 -9.43
N THR A 41 -12.78 -12.25 -8.69
CA THR A 41 -12.53 -12.17 -7.23
C THR A 41 -13.80 -12.14 -6.39
N HIS A 42 -14.98 -12.36 -6.99
CA HIS A 42 -16.30 -12.21 -6.34
C HIS A 42 -16.54 -10.84 -5.68
N ARG A 43 -15.71 -9.84 -6.01
CA ARG A 43 -15.77 -8.47 -5.53
C ARG A 43 -15.97 -7.53 -6.73
N GLN A 44 -16.78 -6.49 -6.53
CA GLN A 44 -16.85 -5.38 -7.47
C GLN A 44 -15.66 -4.44 -7.26
N TRP A 45 -14.88 -4.24 -8.32
CA TRP A 45 -13.76 -3.30 -8.34
C TRP A 45 -14.19 -1.94 -8.87
N ILE A 46 -13.55 -0.88 -8.39
CA ILE A 46 -13.65 0.44 -9.01
C ILE A 46 -12.74 0.42 -10.25
N THR A 47 -13.36 0.20 -11.40
CA THR A 47 -12.69 0.24 -12.70
C THR A 47 -12.51 1.70 -13.13
N GLY A 48 -11.26 2.16 -13.17
CA GLY A 48 -10.90 3.50 -13.65
C GLY A 48 -10.72 4.54 -12.55
N PHE A 49 -10.61 5.80 -12.98
CA PHE A 49 -10.37 6.96 -12.11
C PHE A 49 -11.62 7.84 -12.02
N ASP A 50 -12.18 7.99 -10.82
CA ASP A 50 -13.26 8.93 -10.56
C ASP A 50 -12.72 10.37 -10.65
N LYS A 51 -13.19 11.14 -11.63
CA LYS A 51 -12.73 12.51 -11.89
C LYS A 51 -13.13 13.52 -10.80
N ARG A 52 -14.18 13.24 -10.04
CA ARG A 52 -14.71 14.13 -8.99
C ARG A 52 -14.03 13.87 -7.66
N SER A 53 -13.91 12.60 -7.26
CA SER A 53 -13.36 12.21 -5.95
C SER A 53 -11.87 11.82 -6.01
N GLY A 54 -11.33 11.53 -7.20
CA GLY A 54 -9.99 11.01 -7.39
C GLY A 54 -9.80 9.58 -6.89
N VAL A 55 -10.89 8.87 -6.60
CA VAL A 55 -10.86 7.48 -6.15
C VAL A 55 -10.52 6.55 -7.32
N PHE A 56 -9.63 5.60 -7.05
CA PHE A 56 -9.34 4.44 -7.88
C PHE A 56 -8.85 3.30 -6.98
N GLU A 57 -8.84 2.09 -7.52
CA GLU A 57 -8.32 0.90 -6.83
C GLU A 57 -7.18 0.29 -7.63
N VAL A 58 -6.32 -0.43 -6.92
CA VAL A 58 -5.30 -1.29 -7.50
C VAL A 58 -5.41 -2.65 -6.84
N ALA A 59 -5.52 -3.71 -7.65
CA ALA A 59 -5.41 -5.07 -7.17
C ALA A 59 -3.92 -5.44 -7.14
N LEU A 60 -3.35 -5.41 -5.94
CA LEU A 60 -1.95 -5.74 -5.69
C LEU A 60 -1.82 -7.24 -5.43
N ARG A 61 -1.05 -7.99 -6.21
CA ARG A 61 -0.83 -9.41 -5.93
C ARG A 61 -0.20 -9.56 -4.55
N ARG A 62 -0.70 -10.51 -3.76
CA ARG A 62 -0.19 -10.71 -2.38
C ARG A 62 1.32 -10.95 -2.30
N LYS A 63 1.91 -11.58 -3.31
CA LYS A 63 3.36 -11.81 -3.38
C LYS A 63 4.21 -10.54 -3.54
N ALA A 64 3.58 -9.43 -3.94
CA ALA A 64 4.28 -8.16 -4.17
C ALA A 64 4.74 -7.50 -2.86
N ILE A 65 4.13 -7.85 -1.73
CA ILE A 65 4.48 -7.32 -0.41
C ILE A 65 4.50 -8.43 0.63
N ALA A 66 5.56 -8.47 1.43
CA ALA A 66 5.72 -9.45 2.50
C ALA A 66 4.90 -9.06 3.75
N ILE A 67 3.56 -9.12 3.66
CA ILE A 67 2.65 -8.85 4.78
C ILE A 67 1.66 -10.00 4.98
N SER A 68 1.45 -10.38 6.24
CA SER A 68 0.43 -11.37 6.60
C SER A 68 -0.97 -10.77 6.45
N ALA A 69 -1.88 -11.49 5.80
CA ALA A 69 -3.28 -11.11 5.64
C ALA A 69 -4.17 -12.36 5.78
N PRO A 70 -4.27 -12.95 6.97
CA PRO A 70 -4.86 -14.29 7.16
C PRO A 70 -6.37 -14.32 6.86
N ARG A 71 -7.05 -13.17 6.98
CA ARG A 71 -8.47 -13.03 6.65
C ARG A 71 -8.72 -12.63 5.20
N CYS A 72 -7.68 -12.31 4.44
CA CYS A 72 -7.81 -12.06 3.01
C CYS A 72 -7.83 -13.39 2.25
N ARG A 73 -8.98 -13.73 1.68
CA ARG A 73 -9.18 -14.98 0.90
C ARG A 73 -8.89 -14.83 -0.60
N MET A 74 -8.63 -13.61 -1.05
CA MET A 74 -8.27 -13.32 -2.45
C MET A 74 -6.76 -13.43 -2.65
N ASP A 75 -6.35 -13.61 -3.91
CA ASP A 75 -4.93 -13.53 -4.33
C ASP A 75 -4.40 -12.09 -4.40
N TYR A 76 -5.30 -11.12 -4.23
CA TYR A 76 -5.04 -9.69 -4.34
C TYR A 76 -5.34 -8.97 -3.03
N LEU A 77 -4.47 -8.05 -2.68
CA LEU A 77 -4.71 -6.96 -1.75
C LEU A 77 -5.34 -5.79 -2.52
N ILE A 78 -6.14 -5.01 -1.82
CA ILE A 78 -6.83 -3.84 -2.36
C ILE A 78 -6.04 -2.62 -1.90
N LEU A 79 -5.27 -2.03 -2.81
CA LEU A 79 -4.50 -0.81 -2.56
C LEU A 79 -5.30 0.41 -3.03
N THR A 80 -5.56 1.34 -2.12
CA THR A 80 -6.35 2.55 -2.39
C THR A 80 -5.75 3.79 -1.74
N ILE A 81 -6.23 4.96 -2.15
CA ILE A 81 -5.92 6.21 -1.47
C ILE A 81 -7.16 6.61 -0.66
N PRO A 82 -7.11 6.61 0.68
CA PRO A 82 -8.27 7.00 1.45
C PRO A 82 -8.63 8.45 1.16
N VAL A 83 -9.93 8.73 1.08
CA VAL A 83 -10.45 10.09 0.84
C VAL A 83 -10.25 10.96 2.07
N TYR A 84 -10.25 10.35 3.26
CA TYR A 84 -10.09 11.01 4.53
C TYR A 84 -9.36 10.07 5.50
N TYR A 85 -8.30 10.58 6.12
CA TYR A 85 -7.65 9.96 7.28
C TYR A 85 -8.21 10.62 8.55
N PRO A 86 -9.01 9.90 9.36
CA PRO A 86 -9.64 10.49 10.53
C PRO A 86 -8.64 10.96 11.60
N GLU A 87 -7.48 10.31 11.69
CA GLU A 87 -6.49 10.59 12.74
C GLU A 87 -5.45 11.63 12.35
N ASN A 88 -5.23 11.87 11.06
CA ASN A 88 -4.27 12.85 10.56
C ASN A 88 -4.69 13.31 9.17
N PRO A 89 -5.06 14.58 8.94
CA PRO A 89 -5.59 15.07 7.66
C PRO A 89 -4.49 15.17 6.59
N LYS A 90 -3.91 14.03 6.20
CA LYS A 90 -3.10 13.89 4.99
C LYS A 90 -4.05 13.65 3.84
N GLN A 91 -3.99 14.50 2.83
CA GLN A 91 -4.82 14.37 1.63
C GLN A 91 -3.97 14.59 0.39
N ALA A 92 -4.21 13.78 -0.63
CA ALA A 92 -3.75 14.06 -1.99
C ALA A 92 -4.88 14.74 -2.73
N SER A 93 -4.56 15.84 -3.41
CA SER A 93 -5.43 16.45 -4.40
C SER A 93 -5.82 15.43 -5.48
N VAL A 94 -6.96 15.65 -6.14
CA VAL A 94 -7.39 14.83 -7.28
C VAL A 94 -6.29 14.78 -8.35
N ARG A 95 -5.53 15.86 -8.54
CA ARG A 95 -4.42 15.91 -9.49
C ARG A 95 -3.28 14.97 -9.10
N GLU A 96 -2.87 14.93 -7.83
CA GLU A 96 -1.83 14.00 -7.36
C GLU A 96 -2.28 12.55 -7.48
N ARG A 97 -3.53 12.26 -7.10
CA ARG A 97 -4.13 10.93 -7.27
C ARG A 97 -4.13 10.51 -8.74
N ARG A 98 -4.44 11.45 -9.65
CA ARG A 98 -4.45 11.21 -11.10
C ARG A 98 -3.06 10.86 -11.63
N VAL A 99 -2.02 11.57 -11.21
CA VAL A 99 -0.63 11.29 -11.62
C VAL A 99 -0.24 9.86 -11.22
N VAL A 100 -0.60 9.44 -10.01
CA VAL A 100 -0.32 8.09 -9.52
C VAL A 100 -1.08 7.04 -10.32
N TYR A 101 -2.38 7.26 -10.56
CA TYR A 101 -3.19 6.38 -11.40
C TYR A 101 -2.59 6.22 -12.81
N ASP A 102 -2.27 7.32 -13.48
CA ASP A 102 -1.70 7.30 -14.84
C ASP A 102 -0.33 6.60 -14.87
N ALA A 103 0.51 6.80 -13.85
CA ALA A 103 1.81 6.13 -13.74
C ALA A 103 1.68 4.60 -13.62
N LEU A 104 0.73 4.11 -12.82
CA LEU A 104 0.49 2.68 -12.64
C LEU A 104 -0.17 2.04 -13.87
N VAL A 105 -1.11 2.74 -14.52
CA VAL A 105 -1.68 2.31 -15.80
C VAL A 105 -0.59 2.21 -16.86
N ALA A 106 0.30 3.21 -16.94
CA ALA A 106 1.40 3.20 -17.88
C ALA A 106 2.40 2.07 -17.61
N LEU A 107 2.73 1.79 -16.34
CA LEU A 107 3.58 0.66 -15.97
C LEU A 107 2.97 -0.67 -16.43
N GLN A 108 1.68 -0.89 -16.14
CA GLN A 108 0.96 -2.09 -16.56
C GLN A 108 0.95 -2.22 -18.09
N ALA A 109 0.60 -1.15 -18.81
CA ALA A 109 0.50 -1.16 -20.27
C ALA A 109 1.85 -1.40 -20.97
N LYS A 110 2.95 -0.88 -20.40
CA LYS A 110 4.30 -1.09 -20.95
C LYS A 110 4.79 -2.53 -20.79
N GLY A 111 4.31 -3.25 -19.77
CA GLY A 111 4.74 -4.63 -19.48
C GLY A 111 6.20 -4.78 -19.05
N LYS A 112 6.93 -3.68 -18.83
CA LYS A 112 8.33 -3.66 -18.35
C LYS A 112 8.59 -2.49 -17.40
N GLY A 113 9.73 -2.54 -16.71
CA GLY A 113 10.15 -1.55 -15.70
C GLY A 113 9.66 -1.90 -14.29
N SER A 114 9.70 -0.90 -13.40
CA SER A 114 9.23 -1.03 -12.03
C SER A 114 8.73 0.31 -11.48
N ALA A 115 7.92 0.26 -10.43
CA ALA A 115 7.48 1.42 -9.65
C ALA A 115 7.82 1.24 -8.18
N THR A 116 8.53 2.20 -7.58
CA THR A 116 8.66 2.26 -6.12
C THR A 116 7.45 2.99 -5.55
N VAL A 117 6.75 2.32 -4.62
CA VAL A 117 5.52 2.81 -3.99
C VAL A 117 5.62 2.65 -2.48
N ALA A 118 5.29 3.71 -1.75
CA ALA A 118 5.11 3.62 -0.30
C ALA A 118 3.66 3.23 0.03
N VAL A 119 3.47 2.25 0.90
CA VAL A 119 2.16 1.75 1.33
C VAL A 119 2.10 1.64 2.85
N GLU A 120 0.89 1.69 3.41
CA GLU A 120 0.66 1.62 4.84
C GLU A 120 -0.66 0.91 5.19
N ALA A 121 -0.75 0.47 6.45
CA ALA A 121 -1.91 -0.17 7.04
C ALA A 121 -2.18 0.43 8.44
N PRO A 122 -2.88 1.58 8.55
CA PRO A 122 -3.18 2.19 9.85
C PRO A 122 -3.98 1.24 10.76
N GLU A 123 -4.14 1.58 12.04
CA GLU A 123 -4.79 0.71 13.05
C GLU A 123 -6.15 0.11 12.64
N PRO A 124 -7.03 0.80 11.88
CA PRO A 124 -8.26 0.17 11.40
C PRO A 124 -8.05 -0.96 10.37
N LEU A 125 -6.87 -1.04 9.74
CA LEU A 125 -6.51 -2.00 8.71
C LEU A 125 -5.51 -3.06 9.17
N SER A 126 -4.80 -2.82 10.28
CA SER A 126 -3.78 -3.73 10.78
C SER A 126 -3.94 -4.04 12.26
N ARG A 127 -3.32 -5.13 12.69
CA ARG A 127 -3.20 -5.47 14.11
C ARG A 127 -1.90 -6.23 14.34
N LEU A 128 -1.48 -6.29 15.60
CA LEU A 128 -0.39 -7.17 15.99
C LEU A 128 -0.86 -8.63 15.98
N GLY A 129 -0.21 -9.45 15.16
CA GLY A 129 -0.37 -10.90 15.12
C GLY A 129 0.80 -11.62 15.80
N LYS A 130 0.75 -12.96 15.80
CA LYS A 130 1.79 -13.80 16.44
C LYS A 130 3.19 -13.64 15.83
N ARG A 131 3.28 -13.19 14.58
CA ARG A 131 4.53 -13.05 13.81
C ARG A 131 4.84 -11.59 13.44
N GLY A 132 4.19 -10.64 14.10
CA GLY A 132 4.26 -9.21 13.77
C GLY A 132 2.96 -8.68 13.18
N ILE A 133 3.05 -7.53 12.52
CA ILE A 133 1.90 -6.81 11.98
C ILE A 133 1.22 -7.62 10.87
N GLU A 134 -0.11 -7.71 10.93
CA GLU A 134 -0.92 -8.36 9.91
C GLU A 134 -2.19 -7.57 9.57
N LEU A 135 -2.66 -7.70 8.34
CA LEU A 135 -3.88 -7.07 7.88
C LEU A 135 -5.12 -7.73 8.50
N VAL A 136 -6.07 -6.89 8.90
CA VAL A 136 -7.38 -7.35 9.38
C VAL A 136 -8.29 -7.82 8.25
N ALA A 137 -8.04 -7.33 7.02
CA ALA A 137 -8.76 -7.64 5.79
C ALA A 137 -7.79 -7.70 4.59
N CYS A 138 -8.24 -7.33 3.39
CA CYS A 138 -7.40 -7.27 2.18
C CYS A 138 -6.85 -5.86 1.89
N ASN A 139 -7.22 -4.86 2.69
CA ASN A 139 -7.03 -3.45 2.35
C ASN A 139 -5.66 -2.93 2.78
N LEU A 140 -5.07 -2.10 1.92
CA LEU A 140 -3.86 -1.32 2.14
C LEU A 140 -4.08 0.09 1.60
N TYR A 141 -3.35 1.05 2.15
CA TYR A 141 -3.34 2.42 1.63
C TYR A 141 -2.00 2.76 1.00
N PHE A 142 -2.03 3.69 0.04
CA PHE A 142 -0.81 4.41 -0.32
C PHE A 142 -0.38 5.26 0.88
N ALA A 143 0.91 5.19 1.22
CA ALA A 143 1.47 6.03 2.27
C ALA A 143 1.67 7.46 1.75
N PHE A 144 1.50 8.41 2.66
CA PHE A 144 1.61 9.84 2.37
C PHE A 144 2.97 10.41 2.81
N PRO A 145 3.63 11.27 2.00
CA PRO A 145 3.17 11.84 0.74
C PRO A 145 3.12 10.81 -0.40
N ILE A 146 2.05 10.85 -1.19
CA ILE A 146 1.88 9.87 -2.25
C ILE A 146 2.93 10.08 -3.34
N SER A 147 3.72 9.05 -3.61
CA SER A 147 4.75 9.08 -4.64
C SER A 147 4.86 7.71 -5.31
N VAL A 148 5.01 7.75 -6.63
CA VAL A 148 5.30 6.58 -7.45
C VAL A 148 6.45 6.94 -8.37
N GLN A 149 7.57 6.26 -8.20
CA GLN A 149 8.77 6.48 -9.02
C GLN A 149 8.90 5.34 -10.02
N VAL A 150 8.65 5.62 -11.30
CA VAL A 150 8.71 4.60 -12.36
C VAL A 150 10.09 4.59 -12.99
N SER A 151 10.74 3.43 -13.00
CA SER A 151 11.98 3.16 -13.73
C SER A 151 11.70 2.35 -15.00
N ALA A 152 12.42 2.66 -16.08
CA ALA A 152 12.24 2.06 -17.39
C ALA A 152 13.25 0.94 -17.73
N GLN A 153 14.04 0.48 -16.74
CA GLN A 153 15.08 -0.54 -16.91
C GLN A 153 14.58 -1.79 -17.67
#